data_AF-A0A954BMY9-F1
#
_entry.id   AF-A0A954BMY9-F1
#
_cell.length_a   1.000
_cell.length_b   1.000
_cell.length_c   1.000
_cell.angle_alpha   90.00
_cell.angle_beta   90.00
_cell.angle_gamma   90.00
#
_symmetry.space_group_name_H-M   'P 1'
#
loop_
_entity.id
_entity.type
_entity.pdbx_description
1 polymer ?
#
loop_
_entity_poly.entity_id
_entity_poly.type
_entity_poly.pdbx_seq_one_letter_code
_entity_poly.pdbx_strand_id
1 'polypeptide(L)' 'LDDGTTYQARVWADGPNADWKTAPYDMSIYTQTVRKGDKIDLHLAPGGGAAVWLTPVAGMTAGQ' A
#
# COMPACT_ATOMS: atom_id res chain seq x y z
N LEU A 1 -3.87 -3.58 12.49
CA LEU A 1 -2.57 -3.02 12.92
C LEU A 1 -2.59 -2.89 14.42
N ASP A 2 -1.43 -3.08 15.05
CA ASP A 2 -1.33 -3.06 16.50
C ASP A 2 -1.59 -1.64 17.03
N ASP A 3 -2.30 -1.56 18.16
CA ASP A 3 -2.60 -0.28 18.80
C ASP A 3 -1.32 0.43 19.18
N GLY A 4 -1.23 1.72 18.82
CA GLY A 4 -0.06 2.54 19.10
C GLY A 4 1.15 2.26 18.22
N THR A 5 1.14 1.29 17.29
CA THR A 5 2.28 1.01 16.41
C THR A 5 2.15 1.72 15.06
N THR A 6 3.23 2.40 14.64
CA THR A 6 3.36 2.96 13.29
C THR A 6 4.00 1.94 12.35
N TYR A 7 3.46 1.81 11.14
CA TYR A 7 3.99 0.93 10.10
C TYR A 7 4.39 1.72 8.87
N GLN A 8 5.40 1.24 8.18
CA GLN A 8 5.71 1.63 6.82
C GLN A 8 5.04 0.63 5.88
N ALA A 9 4.07 1.11 5.11
CA ALA A 9 3.36 0.33 4.11
C ALA A 9 4.03 0.52 2.75
N ARG A 10 4.64 -0.53 2.24
CA ARG A 10 5.08 -0.61 0.85
C ARG A 10 3.98 -1.24 0.02
N VAL A 11 3.53 -0.52 -0.99
CA VAL A 11 2.39 -0.89 -1.83
C VAL A 11 2.88 -1.14 -3.25
N TRP A 12 2.40 -2.24 -3.83
CA TRP A 12 2.48 -2.54 -5.25
C TRP A 12 1.05 -2.68 -5.73
N ALA A 13 0.59 -1.81 -6.61
CA ALA A 13 -0.77 -1.83 -7.14
C ALA A 13 -0.76 -1.65 -8.66
N ASP A 14 -1.87 -1.98 -9.29
CA ASP A 14 -2.11 -1.68 -10.70
C ASP A 14 -1.90 -0.19 -10.99
N GLY A 15 -1.11 0.09 -12.02
CA GLY A 15 -0.87 1.46 -12.48
C GLY A 15 -2.12 2.09 -13.11
N PRO A 16 -2.10 3.41 -13.37
CA PRO A 16 -3.26 4.14 -13.86
C PRO A 16 -3.84 3.63 -15.18
N ASN A 17 -3.02 2.98 -16.01
CA ASN A 17 -3.43 2.43 -17.31
C ASN A 17 -3.35 0.91 -17.35
N ALA A 18 -3.26 0.25 -16.19
CA ALA A 18 -3.13 -1.21 -16.13
C ALA A 18 -4.33 -1.89 -16.81
N ASP A 19 -4.01 -2.82 -17.71
CA ASP A 19 -4.97 -3.68 -18.40
C ASP A 19 -4.23 -4.96 -18.78
N TRP A 20 -4.82 -6.11 -18.49
CA TRP A 20 -4.15 -7.40 -18.66
C TRP A 20 -3.80 -7.73 -20.13
N LYS A 21 -4.48 -7.10 -21.11
CA LYS A 21 -4.21 -7.31 -22.54
C LYS A 21 -3.24 -6.29 -23.10
N THR A 22 -3.40 -5.01 -22.76
CA THR A 22 -2.71 -3.91 -23.43
C THR A 22 -1.58 -3.29 -22.62
N ALA A 23 -1.63 -3.37 -21.29
CA ALA A 23 -0.63 -2.81 -20.38
C ALA A 23 -0.47 -3.66 -19.10
N PRO A 24 -0.07 -4.95 -19.22
CA PRO A 24 -0.08 -5.90 -18.09
C PRO A 24 0.97 -5.61 -17.02
N TYR A 25 1.91 -4.69 -17.28
CA TYR A 25 3.01 -4.34 -16.38
C TYR A 25 2.95 -2.90 -15.87
N ASP A 26 1.87 -2.16 -16.17
CA ASP A 26 1.70 -0.82 -15.58
C ASP A 26 1.44 -0.99 -14.08
N MET A 27 2.36 -0.49 -13.25
CA MET A 27 2.35 -0.67 -11.81
C MET A 27 2.68 0.63 -11.09
N SER A 28 1.92 0.91 -10.03
CA SER A 28 2.23 1.95 -9.05
C SER A 28 2.89 1.31 -7.82
N ILE A 29 4.15 1.69 -7.56
CA ILE A 29 4.89 1.25 -6.39
C ILE A 29 5.19 2.46 -5.52
N TYR A 30 4.67 2.47 -4.30
CA TYR A 30 4.85 3.59 -3.39
C TYR A 30 4.90 3.14 -1.94
N THR A 31 5.27 4.09 -1.10
CA THR A 31 5.42 3.89 0.33
C THR A 31 4.61 4.94 1.07
N GLN A 32 3.88 4.52 2.10
CA GLN A 32 3.21 5.45 3.02
C GLN A 32 3.34 5.00 4.47
N THR A 33 3.38 5.96 5.38
CA THR A 33 3.31 5.71 6.82
C THR A 33 1.85 5.54 7.22
N VAL A 34 1.52 4.48 7.95
CA VAL A 34 0.16 4.17 8.40
C VAL A 34 0.11 3.69 9.84
N ARG A 35 -1.05 3.87 10.45
CA ARG A 35 -1.44 3.40 11.78
C ARG A 35 -2.80 2.71 11.72
N LYS A 36 -3.19 2.05 12.80
CA LYS A 36 -4.52 1.45 12.91
C LYS A 36 -5.61 2.52 12.70
N GLY A 37 -6.52 2.27 11.76
CA GLY A 37 -7.62 3.18 11.41
C GLY A 37 -7.36 4.00 10.16
N ASP A 38 -6.11 4.11 9.70
CA ASP A 38 -5.79 4.75 8.43
C ASP A 38 -6.33 3.94 7.25
N LYS A 39 -6.57 4.63 6.14
CA LYS A 39 -7.02 4.04 4.88
C LYS A 39 -5.93 4.18 3.83
N ILE A 40 -5.85 3.17 2.97
CA ILE A 40 -5.03 3.18 1.76
C ILE A 40 -6.01 3.05 0.60
N ASP A 41 -6.09 4.07 -0.24
CA ASP A 41 -6.85 3.98 -1.48
C ASP A 41 -6.02 3.25 -2.53
N LEU A 42 -6.57 2.17 -3.08
CA LEU A 42 -5.92 1.32 -4.06
C LEU A 42 -6.69 1.37 -5.37
N HIS A 43 -5.98 1.66 -6.46
CA HIS A 43 -6.49 1.48 -7.80
C HIS A 43 -6.36 0.01 -8.20
N LEU A 44 -7.45 -0.61 -8.65
CA LEU A 44 -7.51 -2.01 -9.08
C LEU A 44 -8.08 -2.06 -10.50
N ALA A 45 -7.25 -2.48 -11.46
CA ALA A 45 -7.68 -2.66 -12.83
C ALA A 45 -8.48 -3.97 -12.99
N PRO A 46 -9.28 -4.13 -14.06
CA PRO A 46 -10.01 -5.37 -14.32
C PRO A 46 -9.09 -6.60 -14.38
N GLY A 47 -9.23 -7.49 -13.39
CA GLY A 47 -8.43 -8.73 -13.29
C GLY A 47 -7.01 -8.54 -12.73
N GLY A 48 -6.65 -7.33 -12.28
CA GLY A 48 -5.38 -7.04 -11.64
C GLY A 48 -5.44 -7.20 -10.12
N GLY A 49 -4.65 -6.41 -9.39
CA GLY A 49 -4.61 -6.47 -7.95
C GLY A 49 -3.63 -5.50 -7.29
N ALA A 50 -3.44 -5.72 -5.99
CA ALA A 50 -2.45 -5.01 -5.20
C ALA A 50 -1.86 -5.92 -4.11
N ALA A 51 -0.63 -5.63 -3.70
CA ALA A 51 0.05 -6.22 -2.56
C ALA A 51 0.51 -5.10 -1.63
N VAL A 52 0.38 -5.33 -0.32
CA VAL A 52 0.82 -4.39 0.71
C VAL A 52 1.70 -5.14 1.70
N TRP A 53 2.92 -4.64 1.88
CA TRP A 53 3.85 -5.12 2.89
C TRP A 53 3.96 -4.09 4.01
N LEU A 54 3.68 -4.52 5.25
CA LEU A 54 3.71 -3.66 6.42
C LEU A 54 4.91 -4.01 7.29
N THR A 55 5.81 -3.05 7.47
CA THR A 55 6.95 -3.17 8.36
C THR A 55 6.76 -2.22 9.55
N PRO A 56 6.76 -2.72 10.80
CA PRO A 56 6.74 -1.85 11.97
C PRO A 56 7.94 -0.88 11.93
N VAL A 57 7.69 0.39 12.18
CA VAL A 57 8.77 1.38 12.33
C VAL A 57 9.22 1.32 13.79
N ALA A 58 10.38 0.71 14.05
CA ALA A 58 10.92 0.60 15.39
C ALA A 58 11.08 1.99 16.04
N GLY A 59 10.49 2.17 17.23
CA GLY A 59 10.64 3.40 18.02
C GLY A 59 9.60 4.51 17.77
N MET A 60 8.59 4.30 16.92
CA MET A 60 7.50 5.25 16.72
C MET A 60 6.17 4.71 17.23
N THR A 61 5.93 4.87 18.54
CA THR A 61 4.59 4.73 19.09
C THR A 61 3.75 5.97 18.75
N ALA A 62 2.47 5.78 18.45
CA ALA A 62 1.56 6.89 18.15
C ALA A 62 1.45 7.81 19.38
N GLY A 63 2.07 9.00 19.32
CA GLY A 63 2.07 9.97 20.42
C GLY A 63 3.40 10.69 20.67
N GLN A 64 4.46 10.40 19.91
CA GLN A 64 5.69 11.21 19.85
C GLN A 64 5.88 11.86 18.48
#